data_AF-A0A7Y9ZKP1-F1
#
_entry.id   AF-A0A7Y9ZKP1-F1
#
_cell.length_a   1.000
_cell.length_b   1.000
_cell.length_c   1.000
_cell.angle_alpha   90.00
_cell.angle_beta   90.00
_cell.angle_gamma   90.00
#
_symmetry.space_group_name_H-M   'P 1'
#
loop_
_entity.id
_entity.type
_entity.pdbx_description
1 polymer ?
#
loop_
_entity_poly.entity_id
_entity_poly.type
_entity_poly.pdbx_seq_one_letter_code
_entity_poly.pdbx_strand_id
1 'polypeptide(L)'
;MSTDPHAWLISLEGVPSGFAGARDGIDVLLRDRGLRRTSPELTGESLLRGAHASAVLEGSASSLAEVRAGEGDEIAADAVRVSTELLSLVPVLRRQPLQAFARMHTLAARGVLPDELLGRPRDGEAAASLRAIATLVTAPTEAPALAVAAVVHAELVSAAPFGSHNGIVARATERLLLAARGVDEKSLVVPEAAHLALRPQYESNLRGWATGGAAGRHAWLLYATEAYAAAAEASPLVRDAETP
;
A
#
# COMPACT_ATOMS: atom_id res chain seq x y z
N MET A 1 24.28 -17.59 -5.79
CA MET A 1 23.00 -17.23 -6.45
C MET A 1 21.98 -17.11 -5.34
N SER A 2 21.43 -15.91 -5.10
CA SER A 2 20.37 -15.74 -4.11
C SER A 2 19.10 -16.39 -4.66
N THR A 3 18.49 -17.29 -3.92
CA THR A 3 17.17 -17.85 -4.25
C THR A 3 16.15 -16.71 -4.31
N ASP A 4 15.32 -16.67 -5.35
CA ASP A 4 14.22 -15.71 -5.44
C ASP A 4 13.19 -15.99 -4.32
N PRO A 5 13.02 -15.10 -3.33
CA PRO A 5 12.10 -15.31 -2.22
C PRO A 5 10.62 -15.26 -2.64
N HIS A 6 10.33 -14.82 -3.86
CA HIS A 6 8.98 -14.72 -4.42
C HIS A 6 8.64 -15.87 -5.38
N ALA A 7 9.57 -16.78 -5.65
CA ALA A 7 9.38 -17.88 -6.61
C ALA A 7 8.21 -18.82 -6.28
N TRP A 8 7.69 -18.81 -5.06
CA TRP A 8 6.48 -19.58 -4.71
C TRP A 8 5.20 -18.97 -5.31
N LEU A 9 5.17 -17.65 -5.53
CA LEU A 9 3.98 -16.94 -6.03
C LEU A 9 3.55 -17.42 -7.42
N ILE A 10 4.52 -17.76 -8.28
CA ILE A 10 4.25 -18.22 -9.66
C ILE A 10 3.64 -19.63 -9.71
N SER A 11 3.76 -20.40 -8.61
CA SER A 11 3.24 -21.78 -8.53
C SER A 11 1.86 -21.89 -7.89
N LEU A 12 1.34 -20.80 -7.32
CA LEU A 12 0.05 -20.85 -6.63
C LEU A 12 -1.12 -20.78 -7.60
N GLU A 13 -2.07 -21.68 -7.41
CA GLU A 13 -3.27 -21.73 -8.25
C GLU A 13 -4.06 -20.41 -8.20
N GLY A 14 -4.45 -19.90 -9.37
CA GLY A 14 -5.23 -18.65 -9.52
C GLY A 14 -4.46 -17.36 -9.24
N VAL A 15 -3.33 -17.40 -8.53
CA VAL A 15 -2.57 -16.21 -8.15
C VAL A 15 -1.93 -15.51 -9.35
N PRO A 16 -1.14 -16.18 -10.22
CA PRO A 16 -0.55 -15.53 -11.39
C PRO A 16 -1.60 -14.95 -12.35
N SER A 17 -2.66 -15.70 -12.65
CA SER A 17 -3.72 -15.25 -13.56
C SER A 17 -4.55 -14.11 -12.98
N GLY A 18 -4.86 -14.15 -11.68
CA GLY A 18 -5.59 -13.08 -11.00
C GLY A 18 -4.80 -11.77 -10.99
N PHE A 19 -3.49 -11.81 -10.69
CA PHE A 19 -2.65 -10.62 -10.75
C PHE A 19 -2.43 -10.10 -12.18
N ALA A 20 -2.35 -10.99 -13.17
CA ALA A 20 -2.31 -10.58 -14.58
C ALA A 20 -3.60 -9.83 -14.98
N GLY A 21 -4.78 -10.36 -14.62
CA GLY A 21 -6.05 -9.69 -14.87
C GLY A 21 -6.19 -8.34 -14.16
N ALA A 22 -5.75 -8.26 -12.89
CA ALA A 22 -5.72 -6.98 -12.16
C ALA A 22 -4.77 -5.97 -12.82
N ARG A 23 -3.60 -6.42 -13.30
CA ARG A 23 -2.66 -5.58 -14.05
C ARG A 23 -3.28 -5.05 -15.35
N ASP A 24 -3.94 -5.91 -16.12
CA ASP A 24 -4.59 -5.52 -17.37
C ASP A 24 -5.67 -4.45 -17.13
N GLY A 25 -6.49 -4.61 -16.08
CA GLY A 25 -7.50 -3.63 -15.70
C GLY A 25 -6.90 -2.26 -15.34
N ILE A 26 -5.82 -2.26 -14.55
CA ILE A 26 -5.07 -1.02 -14.22
C ILE A 26 -4.51 -0.38 -15.50
N ASP A 27 -3.92 -1.18 -16.40
CA ASP A 27 -3.32 -0.67 -17.64
C ASP A 27 -4.37 -0.07 -18.58
N VAL A 28 -5.56 -0.65 -18.66
CA VAL A 28 -6.71 -0.08 -19.40
C VAL A 28 -7.11 1.27 -18.81
N LEU A 29 -7.31 1.36 -17.49
CA LEU A 29 -7.66 2.61 -16.81
C LEU A 29 -6.62 3.72 -17.10
N LEU A 30 -5.33 3.40 -16.89
CA LEU A 30 -4.24 4.35 -17.05
C LEU A 30 -4.07 4.78 -18.52
N ARG A 31 -4.23 3.87 -19.49
CA ARG A 31 -4.14 4.20 -20.92
C ARG A 31 -5.32 5.03 -21.41
N ASP A 32 -6.54 4.64 -21.07
CA ASP A 32 -7.75 5.27 -21.60
C ASP A 32 -8.02 6.63 -20.96
N ARG A 33 -7.76 6.74 -19.66
CA ARG A 33 -8.15 7.91 -18.86
C ARG A 33 -6.97 8.70 -18.32
N GLY A 34 -5.86 8.02 -17.99
CA GLY A 34 -4.71 8.61 -17.32
C GLY A 34 -3.74 9.34 -18.25
N LEU A 35 -3.08 8.66 -19.18
CA LEU A 35 -1.91 9.19 -19.90
C LEU A 35 -2.16 10.48 -20.70
N ARG A 36 -3.40 10.70 -21.17
CA ARG A 36 -3.77 11.91 -21.92
C ARG A 36 -4.24 13.08 -21.05
N ARG A 37 -4.56 12.85 -19.77
CA ARG A 37 -5.26 13.82 -18.89
C ARG A 37 -4.71 13.92 -17.47
N THR A 38 -3.64 13.19 -17.13
CA THR A 38 -3.10 13.19 -15.77
C THR A 38 -2.51 14.56 -15.45
N SER A 39 -3.13 15.26 -14.52
CA SER A 39 -2.65 16.51 -13.96
C SER A 39 -2.13 16.29 -12.53
N PRO A 40 -1.26 17.18 -12.00
CA PRO A 40 -0.83 17.12 -10.60
C PRO A 40 -2.01 17.10 -9.61
N GLU A 41 -3.11 17.78 -9.95
CA GLU A 41 -4.33 17.82 -9.13
C GLU A 41 -4.99 16.44 -9.03
N LEU A 42 -5.00 15.66 -10.11
CA LEU A 42 -5.53 14.28 -10.08
C LEU A 42 -4.67 13.36 -9.23
N THR A 43 -3.35 13.48 -9.30
CA THR A 43 -2.44 12.73 -8.40
C THR A 43 -2.65 13.17 -6.95
N GLY A 44 -2.77 14.47 -6.68
CA GLY A 44 -3.06 15.00 -5.34
C GLY A 44 -4.37 14.48 -4.76
N GLU A 45 -5.45 14.52 -5.54
CA GLU A 45 -6.75 13.95 -5.15
C GLU A 45 -6.66 12.43 -4.91
N SER A 46 -5.92 11.70 -5.74
CA SER A 46 -5.69 10.26 -5.56
C SER A 46 -4.96 9.94 -4.25
N LEU A 47 -3.98 10.77 -3.88
CA LEU A 47 -3.23 10.65 -2.63
C LEU A 47 -4.12 11.03 -1.43
N LEU A 48 -4.97 12.06 -1.54
CA LEU A 48 -5.91 12.44 -0.47
C LEU A 48 -6.96 11.35 -0.21
N ARG A 49 -7.51 10.72 -1.26
CA ARG A 49 -8.39 9.55 -1.11
C ARG A 49 -7.68 8.41 -0.38
N GLY A 50 -6.42 8.16 -0.74
CA GLY A 50 -5.58 7.15 -0.08
C GLY A 50 -5.33 7.47 1.39
N ALA A 51 -4.96 8.72 1.70
CA ALA A 51 -4.75 9.20 3.06
C ALA A 51 -5.99 9.03 3.94
N HIS A 52 -7.15 9.51 3.46
CA HIS A 52 -8.43 9.35 4.15
C HIS A 52 -8.74 7.86 4.41
N ALA A 53 -8.65 7.02 3.38
CA ALA A 53 -8.99 5.61 3.55
C ALA A 53 -8.03 4.89 4.52
N SER A 54 -6.75 5.23 4.45
CA SER A 54 -5.74 4.73 5.37
C SER A 54 -6.00 5.18 6.81
N ALA A 55 -6.43 6.43 7.01
CA ALA A 55 -6.77 6.96 8.33
C ALA A 55 -8.00 6.27 8.93
N VAL A 56 -9.07 6.07 8.15
CA VAL A 56 -10.29 5.38 8.61
C VAL A 56 -10.00 3.92 8.98
N LEU A 57 -9.12 3.24 8.23
CA LEU A 57 -8.64 1.90 8.58
C LEU A 57 -7.82 1.88 9.88
N GLU A 58 -7.22 3.01 10.25
CA GLU A 58 -6.47 3.19 11.51
C GLU A 58 -7.36 3.72 12.66
N GLY A 59 -8.64 4.00 12.41
CA GLY A 59 -9.62 4.42 13.42
C GLY A 59 -10.05 5.90 13.37
N SER A 60 -9.62 6.66 12.37
CA SER A 60 -10.11 8.03 12.13
C SER A 60 -11.62 8.04 11.87
N ALA A 61 -12.31 9.06 12.39
CA ALA A 61 -13.72 9.31 12.10
C ALA A 61 -13.93 10.38 11.03
N SER A 62 -12.85 11.01 10.54
CA SER A 62 -12.91 12.08 9.56
C SER A 62 -13.40 11.61 8.21
N SER A 63 -14.30 12.39 7.63
CA SER A 63 -14.76 12.26 6.25
C SER A 63 -13.70 12.75 5.26
N LEU A 64 -13.79 12.29 4.02
CA LEU A 64 -12.92 12.77 2.93
C LEU A 64 -13.03 14.29 2.72
N ALA A 65 -14.21 14.88 2.99
CA ALA A 65 -14.40 16.33 2.88
C ALA A 65 -13.60 17.10 3.95
N GLU A 66 -13.64 16.63 5.20
CA GLU A 66 -12.83 17.21 6.29
C GLU A 66 -11.33 17.05 6.00
N VAL A 67 -10.90 15.88 5.51
CA VAL A 67 -9.50 15.66 5.10
C VAL A 67 -9.07 16.63 4.00
N ARG A 68 -9.91 16.87 2.99
CA ARG A 68 -9.63 17.86 1.92
C ARG A 68 -9.56 19.29 2.44
N ALA A 69 -10.38 19.63 3.43
CA ALA A 69 -10.39 20.94 4.07
C ALA A 69 -9.22 21.14 5.04
N GLY A 70 -8.48 20.08 5.39
CA GLY A 70 -7.45 20.11 6.43
C GLY A 70 -8.04 20.14 7.85
N GLU A 71 -9.28 19.71 8.00
CA GLU A 71 -10.06 19.69 9.25
C GLU A 71 -10.17 18.28 9.85
N GLY A 72 -9.41 17.31 9.30
CA GLY A 72 -9.38 15.95 9.81
C GLY A 72 -8.79 15.84 11.22
N ASP A 73 -9.10 14.73 11.89
CA ASP A 73 -8.53 14.36 13.19
C ASP A 73 -7.02 14.05 13.10
N GLU A 74 -6.39 13.77 14.24
CA GLU A 74 -4.95 13.54 14.32
C GLU A 74 -4.50 12.37 13.44
N ILE A 75 -5.28 11.28 13.38
CA ILE A 75 -4.99 10.10 12.55
C ILE A 75 -5.07 10.45 11.05
N ALA A 76 -6.07 11.24 10.67
CA ALA A 76 -6.17 11.78 9.31
C ALA A 76 -4.96 12.66 8.95
N ALA A 77 -4.56 13.55 9.85
CA ALA A 77 -3.37 14.38 9.66
C ALA A 77 -2.10 13.52 9.49
N ASP A 78 -1.95 12.45 10.27
CA ASP A 78 -0.81 11.52 10.18
C ASP A 78 -0.74 10.86 8.79
N ALA A 79 -1.87 10.35 8.28
CA ALA A 79 -1.94 9.73 6.97
C ALA A 79 -1.68 10.74 5.83
N VAL A 80 -2.16 11.98 5.96
CA VAL A 80 -1.91 13.06 4.99
C VAL A 80 -0.43 13.44 4.95
N ARG A 81 0.26 13.52 6.10
CA ARG A 81 1.71 13.79 6.16
C ARG A 81 2.51 12.74 5.41
N VAL A 82 2.20 11.46 5.60
CA VAL A 82 2.85 10.37 4.85
C VAL A 82 2.57 10.50 3.35
N SER A 83 1.32 10.73 2.97
CA SER A 83 0.89 10.81 1.57
C SER A 83 1.54 11.97 0.81
N THR A 84 1.77 13.10 1.48
CA THR A 84 2.40 14.31 0.90
C THR A 84 3.84 14.06 0.47
N GLU A 85 4.59 13.23 1.21
CA GLU A 85 5.99 12.91 0.86
C GLU A 85 6.14 11.60 0.09
N LEU A 86 5.08 10.80 -0.01
CA LEU A 86 5.14 9.41 -0.45
C LEU A 86 5.91 9.22 -1.76
N LEU A 87 5.53 9.93 -2.82
CA LEU A 87 6.11 9.73 -4.15
C LEU A 87 7.58 10.16 -4.23
N SER A 88 8.04 11.06 -3.35
CA SER A 88 9.45 11.43 -3.26
C SER A 88 10.33 10.28 -2.74
N LEU A 89 9.72 9.29 -2.08
CA LEU A 89 10.40 8.12 -1.54
C LEU A 89 10.60 6.99 -2.55
N VAL A 90 10.04 7.08 -3.77
CA VAL A 90 10.23 6.06 -4.83
C VAL A 90 11.71 5.70 -5.06
N PRO A 91 12.63 6.67 -5.30
CA PRO A 91 14.05 6.34 -5.47
C PRO A 91 14.70 5.78 -4.20
N VAL A 92 14.23 6.18 -3.01
CA VAL A 92 14.72 5.68 -1.72
C VAL A 92 14.30 4.23 -1.53
N LEU A 93 13.03 3.90 -1.76
CA LEU A 93 12.51 2.53 -1.61
C LEU A 93 13.26 1.54 -2.50
N ARG A 94 13.56 1.93 -3.76
CA ARG A 94 14.30 1.09 -4.72
C ARG A 94 15.72 0.73 -4.27
N ARG A 95 16.38 1.60 -3.50
CA ARG A 95 17.81 1.45 -3.13
C ARG A 95 18.04 1.14 -1.67
N GLN A 96 17.20 1.71 -0.80
CA GLN A 96 17.35 1.77 0.65
C GLN A 96 15.96 1.61 1.31
N PRO A 97 15.28 0.46 1.14
CA PRO A 97 13.92 0.26 1.62
C PRO A 97 13.77 0.48 3.13
N LEU A 98 14.77 0.10 3.94
CA LEU A 98 14.77 0.37 5.39
C LEU A 98 14.67 1.88 5.71
N GLN A 99 15.33 2.73 4.92
CA GLN A 99 15.23 4.19 5.11
C GLN A 99 13.86 4.72 4.68
N ALA A 100 13.28 4.17 3.61
CA ALA A 100 11.92 4.53 3.21
C ALA A 100 10.90 4.17 4.31
N PHE A 101 10.99 2.95 4.88
CA PHE A 101 10.13 2.51 5.99
C PHE A 101 10.29 3.41 7.22
N ALA A 102 11.53 3.70 7.61
CA ALA A 102 11.83 4.59 8.72
C ALA A 102 11.26 5.99 8.49
N ARG A 103 11.43 6.56 7.27
CA ARG A 103 10.89 7.88 6.92
C ARG A 103 9.36 7.91 6.97
N MET A 104 8.68 6.91 6.40
CA MET A 104 7.22 6.82 6.45
C MET A 104 6.72 6.75 7.90
N HIS A 105 7.34 5.92 8.75
CA HIS A 105 6.99 5.87 10.16
C HIS A 105 7.28 7.20 10.89
N THR A 106 8.42 7.84 10.63
CA THR A 106 8.73 9.17 11.20
C THR A 106 7.69 10.23 10.83
N LEU A 107 7.12 10.16 9.63
CA LEU A 107 6.05 11.07 9.19
C LEU A 107 4.71 10.76 9.86
N ALA A 108 4.37 9.47 9.97
CA ALA A 108 3.12 9.02 10.57
C ALA A 108 3.08 9.31 12.07
N ALA A 109 4.12 8.92 12.82
CA ALA A 109 4.10 8.93 14.28
C ALA A 109 4.57 10.26 14.90
N ARG A 110 4.86 11.30 14.10
CA ARG A 110 5.37 12.59 14.59
C ARG A 110 4.35 13.25 15.51
N GLY A 111 4.76 13.59 16.73
CA GLY A 111 3.88 14.20 17.74
C GLY A 111 3.01 13.19 18.49
N VAL A 112 3.02 11.91 18.10
CA VAL A 112 2.35 10.82 18.81
C VAL A 112 3.35 10.02 19.66
N LEU A 113 4.55 9.77 19.12
CA LEU A 113 5.64 9.09 19.84
C LEU A 113 6.78 10.06 20.21
N PRO A 114 7.57 9.76 21.26
CA PRO A 114 8.84 10.42 21.51
C PRO A 114 9.77 10.38 20.28
N ASP A 115 10.50 11.47 20.05
CA ASP A 115 11.35 11.66 18.85
C ASP A 115 12.40 10.55 18.70
N GLU A 116 12.93 10.03 19.81
CA GLU A 116 13.91 8.95 19.83
C GLU A 116 13.37 7.60 19.34
N LEU A 117 12.04 7.42 19.29
CA LEU A 117 11.38 6.22 18.77
C LEU A 117 10.98 6.36 17.29
N LEU A 118 11.01 7.57 16.73
CA LEU A 118 10.58 7.82 15.35
C LEU A 118 11.50 7.12 14.34
N GLY A 119 10.90 6.21 13.58
CA GLY A 119 11.56 5.48 12.49
C GLY A 119 12.40 4.31 13.00
N ARG A 120 12.28 3.98 14.30
CA ARG A 120 13.01 2.88 14.92
C ARG A 120 12.12 1.65 15.09
N PRO A 121 12.63 0.44 14.81
CA PRO A 121 11.92 -0.77 15.17
C PRO A 121 11.71 -0.86 16.69
N ARG A 122 10.58 -1.42 17.11
CA ARG A 122 10.23 -1.55 18.54
C ARG A 122 11.20 -2.42 19.35
N ASP A 123 11.86 -3.38 18.68
CA ASP A 123 12.84 -4.29 19.28
C ASP A 123 13.73 -4.95 18.21
N GLY A 124 14.58 -5.89 18.63
CA GLY A 124 15.50 -6.62 17.75
C GLY A 124 14.82 -7.57 16.77
N GLU A 125 13.67 -8.14 17.12
CA GLU A 125 12.88 -9.02 16.26
C GLU A 125 12.20 -8.23 15.14
N ALA A 126 11.61 -7.09 15.48
CA ALA A 126 11.10 -6.12 14.52
C ALA A 126 12.20 -5.63 13.57
N ALA A 127 13.40 -5.37 14.08
CA ALA A 127 14.55 -5.02 13.25
C ALA A 127 14.94 -6.13 12.27
N ALA A 128 14.87 -7.39 12.69
CA ALA A 128 15.11 -8.55 11.81
C ALA A 128 14.02 -8.69 10.75
N SER A 129 12.75 -8.50 11.14
CA SER A 129 11.60 -8.53 10.24
C SER A 129 11.69 -7.45 9.16
N LEU A 130 12.02 -6.21 9.52
CA LEU A 130 12.24 -5.13 8.55
C LEU A 130 13.37 -5.47 7.56
N ARG A 131 14.46 -6.11 8.00
CA ARG A 131 15.54 -6.56 7.10
C ARG A 131 15.07 -7.66 6.13
N ALA A 132 14.24 -8.59 6.60
CA ALA A 132 13.64 -9.61 5.74
C ALA A 132 12.71 -8.97 4.70
N ILE A 133 11.85 -8.05 5.11
CA ILE A 133 10.94 -7.31 4.21
C ILE A 133 11.73 -6.45 3.20
N ALA A 134 12.80 -5.79 3.63
CA ALA A 134 13.70 -5.06 2.73
C ALA A 134 14.33 -5.97 1.65
N THR A 135 14.63 -7.22 2.00
CA THR A 135 15.08 -8.23 1.03
C THR A 135 13.97 -8.55 0.03
N LEU A 136 12.72 -8.72 0.47
CA LEU A 136 11.58 -8.93 -0.43
C LEU A 136 11.40 -7.77 -1.41
N VAL A 137 11.57 -6.53 -0.96
CA VAL A 137 11.45 -5.33 -1.80
C VAL A 137 12.52 -5.25 -2.88
N THR A 138 13.74 -5.73 -2.62
CA THR A 138 14.90 -5.52 -3.51
C THR A 138 15.31 -6.77 -4.28
N ALA A 139 14.79 -7.95 -3.93
CA ALA A 139 15.11 -9.19 -4.61
C ALA A 139 14.72 -9.14 -6.10
N PRO A 140 15.59 -9.64 -7.01
CA PRO A 140 15.20 -9.90 -8.39
C PRO A 140 14.17 -11.03 -8.41
N THR A 141 13.12 -10.87 -9.22
CA THR A 141 12.03 -11.85 -9.32
C THR A 141 11.28 -11.68 -10.63
N GLU A 142 10.72 -12.80 -11.12
CA GLU A 142 9.75 -12.85 -12.22
C GLU A 142 8.29 -12.82 -11.72
N ALA A 143 8.08 -12.77 -10.39
CA ALA A 143 6.73 -12.69 -9.83
C ALA A 143 6.06 -11.35 -10.20
N PRO A 144 4.71 -11.33 -10.35
CA PRO A 144 3.98 -10.09 -10.64
C PRO A 144 4.27 -9.00 -9.60
N ALA A 145 4.52 -7.78 -10.05
CA ALA A 145 4.83 -6.65 -9.16
C ALA A 145 3.71 -6.38 -8.13
N LEU A 146 2.45 -6.55 -8.52
CA LEU A 146 1.27 -6.49 -7.65
C LEU A 146 1.33 -7.55 -6.54
N ALA A 147 1.77 -8.77 -6.87
CA ALA A 147 1.91 -9.83 -5.88
C ALA A 147 3.01 -9.52 -4.86
N VAL A 148 4.14 -8.98 -5.33
CA VAL A 148 5.23 -8.53 -4.44
C VAL A 148 4.74 -7.43 -3.49
N ALA A 149 3.96 -6.47 -3.99
CA ALA A 149 3.37 -5.41 -3.17
C ALA A 149 2.41 -5.97 -2.12
N ALA A 150 1.53 -6.89 -2.48
CA ALA A 150 0.62 -7.57 -1.57
C ALA A 150 1.35 -8.36 -0.48
N VAL A 151 2.43 -9.07 -0.81
CA VAL A 151 3.26 -9.78 0.18
C VAL A 151 3.91 -8.80 1.14
N VAL A 152 4.56 -7.76 0.63
CA VAL A 152 5.25 -6.75 1.47
C VAL A 152 4.27 -6.04 2.40
N HIS A 153 3.07 -5.71 1.91
CA HIS A 153 2.00 -5.17 2.75
C HIS A 153 1.71 -6.10 3.92
N ALA A 154 1.37 -7.37 3.64
CA ALA A 154 0.95 -8.30 4.69
C ALA A 154 2.06 -8.59 5.70
N GLU A 155 3.32 -8.69 5.25
CA GLU A 155 4.48 -8.84 6.13
C GLU A 155 4.67 -7.62 7.04
N LEU A 156 4.51 -6.38 6.53
CA LEU A 156 4.61 -5.17 7.34
C LEU A 156 3.50 -5.09 8.40
N VAL A 157 2.25 -5.37 8.01
CA VAL A 157 1.12 -5.39 8.95
C VAL A 157 1.32 -6.46 10.03
N SER A 158 1.69 -7.67 9.62
CA SER A 158 1.80 -8.81 10.55
C SER A 158 2.98 -8.67 11.51
N ALA A 159 4.12 -8.17 11.04
CA ALA A 159 5.29 -7.96 11.89
C ALA A 159 5.09 -6.82 12.90
N ALA A 160 4.25 -5.83 12.56
CA ALA A 160 4.03 -4.60 13.31
C ALA A 160 5.36 -4.03 13.88
N PRO A 161 6.34 -3.71 13.00
CA PRO A 161 7.72 -3.51 13.42
C PRO A 161 7.97 -2.22 14.19
N PHE A 162 7.07 -1.24 14.13
CA PHE A 162 7.19 0.03 14.82
C PHE A 162 6.26 0.13 16.04
N GLY A 163 6.51 1.10 16.91
CA GLY A 163 5.71 1.32 18.12
C GLY A 163 4.26 1.75 17.88
N SER A 164 3.94 2.29 16.70
CA SER A 164 2.58 2.67 16.27
C SER A 164 2.48 2.79 14.74
N HIS A 165 1.27 3.02 14.21
CA HIS A 165 0.99 3.35 12.80
C HIS A 165 1.47 2.34 11.74
N ASN A 166 1.66 1.08 12.11
CA ASN A 166 2.15 0.04 11.20
C ASN A 166 1.21 -0.17 10.00
N GLY A 167 -0.11 -0.04 10.19
CA GLY A 167 -1.10 -0.14 9.12
C GLY A 167 -0.92 0.97 8.07
N ILE A 168 -0.75 2.22 8.50
CA ILE A 168 -0.47 3.36 7.62
C ILE A 168 0.82 3.12 6.83
N VAL A 169 1.90 2.67 7.50
CA VAL A 169 3.19 2.41 6.83
C VAL A 169 3.08 1.28 5.81
N ALA A 170 2.32 0.21 6.10
CA ALA A 170 2.13 -0.90 5.18
C ALA A 170 1.38 -0.47 3.91
N ARG A 171 0.25 0.24 4.07
CA ARG A 171 -0.55 0.77 2.95
C ARG A 171 0.24 1.77 2.10
N ALA A 172 0.98 2.68 2.74
CA ALA A 172 1.86 3.61 2.05
C ALA A 172 2.99 2.86 1.29
N THR A 173 3.58 1.83 1.89
CA THR A 173 4.61 1.01 1.23
C THR A 173 4.07 0.30 0.00
N GLU A 174 2.88 -0.28 0.09
CA GLU A 174 2.21 -0.93 -1.03
C GLU A 174 2.00 0.06 -2.18
N ARG A 175 1.36 1.20 -1.91
CA ARG A 175 1.15 2.29 -2.87
C ARG A 175 2.47 2.72 -3.53
N LEU A 176 3.53 2.84 -2.73
CA LEU A 176 4.85 3.22 -3.20
C LEU A 176 5.51 2.15 -4.08
N LEU A 177 5.31 0.86 -3.78
CA LEU A 177 5.79 -0.25 -4.58
C LEU A 177 5.13 -0.28 -5.96
N LEU A 178 3.82 0.02 -6.04
CA LEU A 178 3.13 0.10 -7.33
C LEU A 178 3.76 1.17 -8.23
N ALA A 179 4.05 2.35 -7.68
CA ALA A 179 4.77 3.40 -8.41
C ALA A 179 6.21 2.98 -8.74
N ALA A 180 6.94 2.43 -7.77
CA ALA A 180 8.35 2.07 -7.93
C ALA A 180 8.58 0.90 -8.90
N ARG A 181 7.59 0.04 -9.11
CA ARG A 181 7.66 -1.11 -10.03
C ARG A 181 7.01 -0.84 -11.39
N GLY A 182 6.61 0.40 -11.67
CA GLY A 182 6.01 0.78 -12.97
C GLY A 182 4.57 0.31 -13.15
N VAL A 183 3.91 -0.13 -12.06
CA VAL A 183 2.50 -0.49 -12.10
C VAL A 183 1.64 0.76 -12.26
N ASP A 184 1.92 1.76 -11.43
CA ASP A 184 1.16 3.02 -11.40
C ASP A 184 2.10 4.19 -11.06
N GLU A 185 2.93 4.59 -12.02
CA GLU A 185 3.96 5.62 -11.82
C GLU A 185 3.41 6.99 -11.43
N LYS A 186 2.12 7.25 -11.73
CA LYS A 186 1.44 8.52 -11.43
C LYS A 186 0.58 8.44 -10.17
N SER A 187 0.54 7.28 -9.50
CA SER A 187 -0.20 7.03 -8.26
C SER A 187 -1.70 7.35 -8.38
N LEU A 188 -2.34 6.91 -9.46
CA LEU A 188 -3.76 7.14 -9.76
C LEU A 188 -4.68 6.00 -9.33
N VAL A 189 -4.14 4.82 -9.03
CA VAL A 189 -4.84 3.69 -8.39
C VAL A 189 -4.84 3.95 -6.87
N VAL A 190 -5.93 3.59 -6.17
CA VAL A 190 -6.09 3.88 -4.74
C VAL A 190 -6.30 2.59 -3.92
N PRO A 191 -5.25 1.78 -3.67
CA PRO A 191 -5.36 0.53 -2.91
C PRO A 191 -5.96 0.70 -1.52
N GLU A 192 -5.66 1.81 -0.84
CA GLU A 192 -6.18 2.08 0.50
C GLU A 192 -7.71 2.20 0.50
N ALA A 193 -8.28 2.84 -0.52
CA ALA A 193 -9.73 2.96 -0.67
C ALA A 193 -10.38 1.60 -0.99
N ALA A 194 -9.70 0.74 -1.74
CA ALA A 194 -10.17 -0.63 -1.97
C ALA A 194 -10.14 -1.47 -0.69
N HIS A 195 -9.07 -1.38 0.11
CA HIS A 195 -9.00 -2.04 1.41
C HIS A 195 -10.09 -1.55 2.37
N LEU A 196 -10.41 -0.25 2.35
CA LEU A 196 -11.52 0.30 3.12
C LEU A 196 -12.88 -0.22 2.62
N ALA A 197 -13.12 -0.23 1.31
CA ALA A 197 -14.37 -0.72 0.72
C ALA A 197 -14.59 -2.23 1.00
N LEU A 198 -13.49 -3.00 1.05
CA LEU A 198 -13.48 -4.44 1.33
C LEU A 198 -12.96 -4.75 2.74
N ARG A 199 -13.22 -3.86 3.71
CA ARG A 199 -12.65 -3.93 5.07
C ARG A 199 -12.82 -5.28 5.76
N PRO A 200 -14.00 -5.94 5.75
CA PRO A 200 -14.15 -7.26 6.37
C PRO A 200 -13.20 -8.31 5.79
N GLN A 201 -13.04 -8.33 4.46
CA GLN A 201 -12.15 -9.24 3.74
C GLN A 201 -10.69 -8.87 4.00
N TYR A 202 -10.34 -7.59 3.96
CA TYR A 202 -9.00 -7.08 4.28
C TYR A 202 -8.52 -7.56 5.65
N GLU A 203 -9.30 -7.29 6.69
CA GLU A 203 -8.95 -7.63 8.07
C GLU A 203 -8.94 -9.15 8.31
N SER A 204 -9.89 -9.88 7.72
CA SER A 204 -9.96 -11.34 7.85
C SER A 204 -8.77 -12.04 7.19
N ASN A 205 -8.41 -11.63 5.97
CA ASN A 205 -7.29 -12.24 5.27
C ASN A 205 -5.94 -11.88 5.90
N LEU A 206 -5.77 -10.69 6.47
CA LEU A 206 -4.57 -10.35 7.23
C LEU A 206 -4.42 -11.20 8.51
N ARG A 207 -5.53 -11.47 9.22
CA ARG A 207 -5.51 -12.45 10.33
C ARG A 207 -5.11 -13.84 9.83
N GLY A 208 -5.61 -14.25 8.67
CA GLY A 208 -5.22 -15.49 8.01
C GLY A 208 -3.72 -15.53 7.68
N TRP A 209 -3.17 -14.46 7.08
CA TRP A 209 -1.74 -14.34 6.79
C TRP A 209 -0.87 -14.46 8.04
N ALA A 210 -1.24 -13.77 9.12
CA ALA A 210 -0.48 -13.74 10.37
C ALA A 210 -0.34 -15.13 11.04
N THR A 211 -1.23 -16.09 10.74
CA THR A 211 -1.10 -17.48 11.23
C THR A 211 0.05 -18.24 10.55
N GLY A 212 0.58 -17.74 9.43
CA GLY A 212 1.72 -18.30 8.71
C GLY A 212 1.39 -19.51 7.81
N GLY A 213 0.14 -19.99 7.80
CA GLY A 213 -0.27 -21.15 7.01
C GLY A 213 -0.40 -20.86 5.51
N ALA A 214 -0.14 -21.88 4.68
CA ALA A 214 -0.25 -21.77 3.21
C ALA A 214 -1.65 -21.31 2.75
N ALA A 215 -2.71 -21.82 3.38
CA ALA A 215 -4.08 -21.42 3.07
C ALA A 215 -4.34 -19.93 3.36
N GLY A 216 -3.84 -19.40 4.48
CA GLY A 216 -3.98 -17.98 4.82
C GLY A 216 -3.23 -17.07 3.85
N ARG A 217 -2.02 -17.47 3.44
CA ARG A 217 -1.24 -16.75 2.42
C ARG A 217 -1.94 -16.75 1.06
N HIS A 218 -2.48 -17.90 0.65
CA HIS A 218 -3.20 -18.02 -0.61
C HIS A 218 -4.48 -17.17 -0.62
N ALA A 219 -5.26 -17.22 0.46
CA ALA A 219 -6.47 -16.42 0.61
C ALA A 219 -6.20 -14.91 0.54
N TRP A 220 -5.16 -14.43 1.21
CA TRP A 220 -4.71 -13.03 1.11
C TRP A 220 -4.35 -12.64 -0.33
N LEU A 221 -3.60 -13.48 -1.05
CA LEU A 221 -3.19 -13.17 -2.41
C LEU A 221 -4.37 -13.12 -3.38
N LEU A 222 -5.34 -14.03 -3.25
CA LEU A 222 -6.57 -13.97 -4.04
C LEU A 222 -7.38 -12.70 -3.73
N TYR A 223 -7.56 -12.38 -2.45
CA TYR A 223 -8.15 -11.12 -2.01
C TYR A 223 -7.44 -9.89 -2.60
N ALA A 224 -6.11 -9.88 -2.63
CA ALA A 224 -5.34 -8.77 -3.18
C ALA A 224 -5.62 -8.55 -4.67
N THR A 225 -5.90 -9.61 -5.45
CA THR A 225 -6.31 -9.45 -6.86
C THR A 225 -7.64 -8.70 -6.99
N GLU A 226 -8.61 -9.00 -6.13
CA GLU A 226 -9.91 -8.30 -6.08
C GLU A 226 -9.74 -6.86 -5.59
N ALA A 227 -8.90 -6.66 -4.58
CA ALA A 227 -8.60 -5.33 -4.04
C ALA A 227 -7.95 -4.44 -5.10
N TYR A 228 -7.01 -4.95 -5.91
CA TYR A 228 -6.40 -4.13 -6.97
C TYR A 228 -7.36 -3.79 -8.11
N ALA A 229 -8.32 -4.66 -8.44
CA ALA A 229 -9.39 -4.30 -9.35
C ALA A 229 -10.27 -3.16 -8.77
N ALA A 230 -10.68 -3.28 -7.51
CA ALA A 230 -11.44 -2.22 -6.83
C ALA A 230 -10.62 -0.92 -6.67
N ALA A 231 -9.30 -1.01 -6.54
CA ALA A 231 -8.40 0.14 -6.42
C ALA A 231 -8.35 0.97 -7.71
N ALA A 232 -8.48 0.31 -8.87
CA ALA A 232 -8.62 0.97 -10.16
C ALA A 232 -9.95 1.76 -10.21
N GLU A 233 -11.04 1.17 -9.73
CA GLU A 233 -12.35 1.85 -9.67
C GLU A 233 -12.38 3.03 -8.69
N ALA A 234 -11.57 3.00 -7.63
CA ALA A 234 -11.43 4.11 -6.68
C ALA A 234 -10.64 5.31 -7.24
N SER A 235 -10.05 5.19 -8.43
CA SER A 235 -9.24 6.23 -9.06
C SER A 235 -10.04 7.52 -9.29
N PRO A 236 -9.43 8.71 -9.12
CA PRO A 236 -10.07 9.97 -9.52
C PRO A 236 -10.25 10.11 -11.04
N LEU A 237 -9.71 9.18 -11.83
CA LEU A 237 -9.98 9.10 -13.26
C LEU A 237 -11.37 8.52 -13.57
N VAL A 238 -11.98 7.80 -12.63
CA VAL A 238 -13.34 7.31 -12.75
C VAL A 238 -14.29 8.48 -12.54
N ARG A 239 -15.09 8.77 -13.56
CA ARG A 239 -16.17 9.75 -13.50
C ARG A 239 -17.45 9.02 -13.14
N ASP A 240 -18.32 9.70 -12.38
CA ASP A 240 -19.70 9.26 -12.27
C ASP A 240 -20.32 9.23 -13.67
N ALA A 241 -21.22 8.27 -13.91
CA ALA A 241 -21.97 8.24 -15.16
C ALA A 241 -22.69 9.60 -15.32
N GLU A 242 -22.47 10.27 -16.44
CA GLU A 242 -23.25 11.46 -16.78
C GLU A 242 -24.72 11.06 -16.70
N THR A 243 -25.45 11.62 -15.73
CA THR A 243 -26.89 11.38 -15.62
C THR A 243 -27.52 12.06 -16.83
N PRO A 244 -28.25 11.31 -17.69
CA PRO A 244 -28.84 11.86 -18.91
C PRO A 244 -29.90 12.93 -18.62
#